data_AF-A0A1B3XSC7-F1
#
_entry.id   AF-A0A1B3XSC7-F1
#
_cell.length_a   1.000
_cell.length_b   1.000
_cell.length_c   1.000
_cell.angle_alpha   90.00
_cell.angle_beta   90.00
_cell.angle_gamma   90.00
#
_symmetry.space_group_name_H-M   'P 1'
#
loop_
_entity.id
_entity.type
_entity.pdbx_description
1 polymer ?
#
loop_
_entity_poly.entity_id
_entity_poly.type
_entity_poly.pdbx_seq_one_letter_code
_entity_poly.pdbx_strand_id
1 'polypeptide(L)'
;MKKIVSIVTLIVLYSFVLLTHNDTLEYDSIFYLSSSLFIFSLIFIFFLKTKEKINIFILIAFLNVSAIYLTVNFLIGIILFLAFIMILCFSIYSYLNK
;
A
#
# COMPACT_ATOMS: atom_id res chain seq x y z
N MET A 1 -5.79 -16.87 -11.08
CA MET A 1 -5.70 -17.39 -9.70
C MET A 1 -4.63 -16.71 -8.85
N LYS A 2 -3.33 -16.71 -9.20
CA LYS A 2 -2.26 -16.10 -8.36
C LYS A 2 -2.54 -14.65 -7.92
N LYS A 3 -3.09 -13.82 -8.81
CA LYS A 3 -3.49 -12.42 -8.55
C LYS A 3 -4.55 -12.29 -7.45
N ILE A 4 -5.58 -13.14 -7.49
CA ILE A 4 -6.67 -13.13 -6.51
C ILE A 4 -6.15 -13.56 -5.14
N VAL A 5 -5.32 -14.60 -5.10
CA VAL A 5 -4.66 -15.05 -3.86
C VAL A 5 -3.87 -13.91 -3.23
N SER A 6 -3.03 -13.20 -3.99
CA SER A 6 -2.28 -12.05 -3.47
C SER A 6 -3.17 -10.93 -2.91
N ILE A 7 -4.27 -10.59 -3.59
CA ILE A 7 -5.21 -9.57 -3.10
C ILE A 7 -5.85 -10.01 -1.79
N VAL A 8 -6.34 -11.25 -1.72
CA VAL A 8 -6.98 -11.80 -0.51
C VAL A 8 -5.99 -11.82 0.65
N THR A 9 -4.75 -12.26 0.42
CA THR A 9 -3.70 -12.25 1.45
C THR A 9 -3.41 -10.84 1.97
N LEU A 10 -3.32 -9.84 1.08
CA LEU A 10 -3.11 -8.44 1.48
C LEU A 10 -4.27 -7.89 2.31
N ILE A 11 -5.51 -8.19 1.94
CA ILE A 11 -6.70 -7.78 2.69
C ILE A 11 -6.68 -8.39 4.10
N VAL A 12 -6.42 -9.69 4.21
CA VAL A 12 -6.35 -10.38 5.52
C VAL A 12 -5.26 -9.78 6.41
N LEU A 13 -4.08 -9.49 5.85
CA LEU A 13 -2.99 -8.83 6.56
C LEU A 13 -3.38 -7.44 7.07
N TYR A 14 -3.99 -6.63 6.21
CA TYR A 14 -4.43 -5.29 6.57
C TYR A 14 -5.52 -5.32 7.66
N SER A 15 -6.46 -6.27 7.58
CA SER A 15 -7.46 -6.49 8.63
C SER A 15 -6.85 -6.87 9.97
N PHE A 16 -5.80 -7.70 9.99
CA PHE A 16 -5.09 -8.04 11.23
C PHE A 16 -4.42 -6.80 11.85
N VAL A 17 -3.74 -5.99 11.03
CA VAL A 17 -3.10 -4.75 11.50
C VAL A 17 -4.13 -3.75 12.02
N LEU A 18 -5.27 -3.59 11.34
CA LEU A 18 -6.41 -2.78 11.79
C LEU A 18 -6.91 -3.22 13.17
N LEU A 19 -7.12 -4.52 13.37
CA LEU A 19 -7.56 -5.08 14.65
C LEU A 19 -6.56 -4.82 15.77
N THR A 20 -5.26 -4.78 15.45
CA THR A 20 -4.20 -4.56 16.46
C THR A 20 -4.08 -3.09 16.85
N HIS A 21 -4.42 -2.15 15.95
CA HIS A 21 -4.34 -0.70 16.18
C HIS A 21 -5.63 -0.07 16.68
N ASN A 22 -6.75 -0.81 16.70
CA ASN A 22 -8.05 -0.29 17.11
C ASN A 22 -8.13 0.05 18.62
N ASP A 23 -7.25 -0.54 19.44
CA ASP A 23 -7.17 -0.27 20.88
C ASP A 23 -6.47 1.08 21.19
N THR A 24 -5.78 1.66 20.22
CA THR A 24 -5.15 2.99 20.28
C THR A 24 -5.92 3.95 19.37
N LEU A 25 -7.05 4.45 19.84
CA LEU A 25 -8.02 5.29 19.10
C LEU A 25 -7.49 6.67 18.60
N GLU A 26 -6.20 6.95 18.68
CA GLU A 26 -5.57 8.10 18.03
C GLU A 26 -5.10 7.70 16.63
N TYR A 27 -6.05 7.62 15.71
CA TYR A 27 -5.74 7.51 14.30
C TYR A 27 -5.08 8.80 13.82
N ASP A 28 -3.75 8.80 13.78
CA ASP A 28 -2.96 9.92 13.28
C ASP A 28 -3.07 10.02 11.74
N SER A 29 -2.82 11.20 11.21
CA SER A 29 -2.76 11.54 9.79
C SER A 29 -1.98 10.52 8.93
N ILE A 30 -0.90 9.92 9.47
CA ILE A 30 -0.10 8.87 8.82
C ILE A 30 -0.92 7.61 8.57
N PHE A 31 -1.73 7.20 9.55
CA PHE A 31 -2.55 6.00 9.44
C PHE A 31 -3.52 6.10 8.27
N TYR A 32 -4.24 7.24 8.16
CA TYR A 32 -5.16 7.48 7.06
C TYR A 32 -4.44 7.54 5.71
N LEU A 33 -3.26 8.16 5.70
CA LEU A 33 -2.43 8.26 4.52
C LEU A 33 -2.00 6.88 4.01
N SER A 34 -1.37 6.06 4.84
CA SER A 34 -0.94 4.70 4.48
C SER A 34 -2.13 3.79 4.13
N SER A 35 -3.26 3.95 4.80
CA SER A 35 -4.49 3.20 4.50
C SER A 35 -5.05 3.55 3.11
N SER A 36 -5.03 4.84 2.74
CA SER A 36 -5.45 5.27 1.40
C SER A 36 -4.54 4.70 0.31
N LEU A 37 -3.23 4.68 0.54
CA LEU A 37 -2.27 4.11 -0.39
C LEU A 37 -2.42 2.60 -0.56
N PHE A 38 -2.70 1.90 0.54
CA PHE A 38 -3.00 0.48 0.51
C PHE A 38 -4.21 0.19 -0.40
N ILE A 39 -5.30 0.96 -0.24
CA ILE A 39 -6.51 0.82 -1.06
C ILE A 39 -6.20 1.10 -2.54
N PHE A 40 -5.51 2.20 -2.84
CA PHE A 40 -5.11 2.50 -4.22
C PHE A 40 -4.26 1.38 -4.83
N SER A 41 -3.36 0.78 -4.05
CA SER A 41 -2.53 -0.32 -4.52
C SER A 41 -3.35 -1.54 -4.91
N LEU A 42 -4.38 -1.89 -4.12
CA LEU A 42 -5.31 -2.96 -4.47
C LEU A 42 -6.08 -2.67 -5.76
N ILE A 43 -6.57 -1.44 -5.93
CA ILE A 43 -7.26 -1.00 -7.14
C ILE A 43 -6.34 -1.17 -8.36
N PHE A 44 -5.10 -0.65 -8.29
CA PHE A 44 -4.15 -0.77 -9.39
C PHE A 44 -3.75 -2.21 -9.70
N ILE A 45 -3.54 -3.05 -8.67
CA ILE A 45 -3.33 -4.49 -8.88
C ILE A 45 -4.46 -5.05 -9.75
N PHE A 46 -5.71 -4.70 -9.48
CA PHE A 46 -6.87 -5.19 -10.22
C PHE A 46 -6.85 -4.81 -11.71
N PHE A 47 -6.46 -3.59 -12.05
CA PHE A 47 -6.45 -3.12 -13.45
C PHE A 47 -5.20 -3.52 -14.25
N LEU A 48 -4.08 -3.85 -13.58
CA LEU A 48 -2.83 -4.20 -14.25
C LEU A 48 -2.86 -5.61 -14.87
N LYS A 49 -2.35 -5.69 -16.10
CA LYS A 49 -2.24 -6.93 -16.90
C LYS A 49 -0.85 -7.59 -16.80
N THR A 50 0.20 -6.79 -16.59
CA THR A 50 1.59 -7.29 -16.56
C THR A 50 2.00 -7.72 -15.16
N LYS A 51 2.60 -8.91 -15.06
CA LYS A 51 3.02 -9.53 -13.79
C LYS A 51 4.03 -8.68 -13.02
N GLU A 52 4.97 -8.04 -13.71
CA GLU A 52 5.97 -7.16 -13.10
C GLU A 52 5.33 -5.96 -12.40
N LYS A 53 4.38 -5.30 -13.06
CA LYS A 53 3.67 -4.15 -12.49
C LYS A 53 2.81 -4.60 -11.31
N ILE A 54 2.12 -5.74 -11.41
CA ILE A 54 1.36 -6.32 -10.28
C ILE A 54 2.27 -6.53 -9.05
N ASN A 55 3.46 -7.09 -9.24
CA ASN A 55 4.40 -7.35 -8.13
C ASN A 55 4.86 -6.05 -7.44
N ILE A 56 5.08 -4.98 -8.20
CA ILE A 56 5.45 -3.67 -7.65
C ILE A 56 4.34 -3.16 -6.72
N PHE A 57 3.09 -3.20 -7.14
CA PHE A 57 1.97 -2.75 -6.31
C PHE A 57 1.68 -3.68 -5.11
N ILE A 58 1.99 -4.98 -5.22
CA ILE A 58 1.95 -5.89 -4.07
C ILE A 58 3.02 -5.49 -3.03
N LEU A 59 4.25 -5.24 -3.47
CA LEU A 59 5.34 -4.80 -2.58
C LEU A 59 4.97 -3.50 -1.85
N ILE A 60 4.39 -2.57 -2.57
CA ILE A 60 3.86 -1.31 -2.02
C ILE A 60 2.80 -1.57 -0.94
N ALA A 61 1.85 -2.46 -1.21
CA ALA A 61 0.78 -2.76 -0.25
C ALA A 61 1.38 -3.33 1.05
N PHE A 62 2.38 -4.20 0.96
CA PHE A 62 3.13 -4.67 2.11
C PHE A 62 3.85 -3.57 2.88
N LEU A 63 4.52 -2.64 2.18
CA LEU A 63 5.21 -1.51 2.82
C LEU A 63 4.24 -0.62 3.61
N ASN A 64 3.04 -0.37 3.09
CA ASN A 64 2.03 0.42 3.79
C ASN A 64 1.46 -0.30 5.01
N VAL A 65 1.22 -1.61 4.92
CA VAL A 65 0.81 -2.43 6.07
C VAL A 65 1.88 -2.40 7.17
N SER A 66 3.16 -2.52 6.81
CA SER A 66 4.28 -2.41 7.75
C SER A 66 4.42 -1.02 8.38
N ALA A 67 4.20 0.04 7.60
CA ALA A 67 4.25 1.41 8.10
C ALA A 67 3.16 1.68 9.14
N ILE A 68 1.95 1.14 8.92
CA ILE A 68 0.86 1.18 9.89
C ILE A 68 1.27 0.41 11.15
N TYR A 69 1.74 -0.83 11.00
CA TYR A 69 2.07 -1.70 12.14
C TYR A 69 3.17 -1.15 13.05
N LEU A 70 4.18 -0.47 12.49
CA LEU A 70 5.35 -0.01 13.23
C LEU A 70 5.17 1.35 13.93
N THR A 71 4.00 1.99 13.85
CA THR A 71 3.76 3.34 14.40
C THR A 71 4.89 4.30 14.04
N VAL A 72 5.26 4.31 12.76
CA VAL A 72 6.46 5.00 12.27
C VAL A 72 6.34 6.50 12.51
N ASN A 73 7.42 7.12 12.99
CA ASN A 73 7.48 8.56 13.27
C ASN A 73 7.01 9.39 12.05
N PHE A 74 6.28 10.48 12.29
CA PHE A 74 5.61 11.29 11.26
C PHE A 74 6.49 11.68 10.08
N LEU A 75 7.73 12.10 10.36
CA LEU A 75 8.70 12.47 9.33
C LEU A 75 9.05 11.28 8.42
N ILE A 76 9.24 10.09 8.99
CA ILE A 76 9.59 8.88 8.24
C ILE A 76 8.37 8.39 7.43
N GLY A 77 7.17 8.51 8.00
CA GLY A 77 5.91 8.26 7.29
C GLY A 77 5.76 9.12 6.03
N ILE A 78 6.05 10.43 6.13
CA ILE A 78 6.03 11.34 4.98
C ILE A 78 7.08 10.98 3.92
N ILE A 79 8.32 10.63 4.34
CA ILE A 79 9.38 10.26 3.38
C ILE A 79 8.98 8.99 2.62
N LEU A 80 8.45 7.98 3.32
CA LEU A 80 7.94 6.76 2.71
C LEU A 80 6.76 7.05 1.75
N PHE A 81 5.86 7.96 2.14
CA PHE A 81 4.75 8.40 1.31
C PHE A 81 5.19 9.10 0.02
N LEU A 82 6.15 10.04 0.11
CA LEU A 82 6.66 10.76 -1.05
C LEU A 82 7.43 9.82 -1.99
N ALA A 83 8.27 8.94 -1.45
CA ALA A 83 8.96 7.91 -2.22
C ALA A 83 7.96 7.00 -2.94
N PHE A 84 6.87 6.64 -2.26
CA PHE A 84 5.79 5.87 -2.83
C PHE A 84 5.10 6.59 -3.99
N ILE A 85 4.72 7.86 -3.83
CA ILE A 85 4.09 8.65 -4.90
C ILE A 85 5.00 8.71 -6.12
N MET A 86 6.31 8.91 -5.94
CA MET A 86 7.24 8.93 -7.06
C MET A 86 7.28 7.59 -7.81
N ILE A 87 7.32 6.46 -7.10
CA ILE A 87 7.31 5.13 -7.72
C ILE A 87 6.00 4.90 -8.47
N LEU A 88 4.87 5.33 -7.91
CA LEU A 88 3.56 5.22 -8.53
C LEU A 88 3.47 6.07 -9.81
N CYS A 89 3.86 7.35 -9.73
CA CYS A 89 3.90 8.27 -10.89
C CYS A 89 4.83 7.74 -11.99
N PHE A 90 6.01 7.22 -11.64
CA PHE A 90 6.93 6.62 -12.60
C PHE A 90 6.33 5.37 -13.26
N SER A 91 5.66 4.52 -12.48
CA SER A 91 5.00 3.31 -12.98
C SER A 91 3.84 3.61 -13.93
N ILE A 92 3.06 4.66 -13.64
CA ILE A 92 1.98 5.16 -14.49
C ILE A 92 2.54 5.80 -15.77
N TYR A 93 3.56 6.66 -15.65
CA TYR A 93 4.22 7.28 -16.80
C TYR A 93 4.79 6.23 -17.76
N SER A 94 5.49 5.22 -17.22
CA SER A 94 6.00 4.08 -18.00
C SER A 94 4.88 3.20 -18.60
N TYR A 95 3.66 3.25 -18.05
CA TYR A 95 2.50 2.60 -18.65
C TYR A 95 1.92 3.39 -19.83
N LEU A 96 1.82 4.72 -19.71
CA LEU A 96 1.23 5.57 -20.75
C LEU A 96 2.13 5.78 -21.97
N ASN A 97 3.46 5.77 -21.78
CA ASN A 97 4.43 5.94 -22.86
C ASN A 97 4.88 4.63 -23.55
N LYS A 98 4.16 3.53 -23.34
CA LYS A 98 4.33 2.25 -24.02
C LYS A 98 3.09 1.92 -24.83
#